data_AF-A0A7V4K283-F1
#
_entry.id   AF-A0A7V4K283-F1
#
_cell.length_a   1.000
_cell.length_b   1.000
_cell.length_c   1.000
_cell.angle_alpha   90.00
_cell.angle_beta   90.00
_cell.angle_gamma   90.00
#
_symmetry.space_group_name_H-M   'P 1'
#
loop_
_entity.id
_entity.type
_entity.pdbx_description
1 polymer ?
#
loop_
_entity_poly.entity_id
_entity_poly.type
_entity_poly.pdbx_seq_one_letter_code
_entity_poly.pdbx_strand_id
1 'polypeptide(L)'
;MKANVLRLFIAVPIPQGMKESLKVLQASWKAKAQGVRWVKPEGLHITLKFLGNVHEEKLEGIKEAMRKALSGFAPFEVRVKGTGAFPSTKNPRVLWVGVKDEKGKLKGLFNA
;
A
#
# COMPACT_ATOMS: atom_id res chain seq x y z
N MET A 1 33.68 -3.84 0.78
CA MET A 1 32.59 -2.92 1.17
C MET A 1 31.38 -3.78 1.56
N LYS A 2 30.67 -3.48 2.67
CA LYS A 2 29.47 -4.25 3.04
C LYS A 2 28.34 -3.86 2.08
N ALA A 3 27.76 -4.84 1.39
CA ALA A 3 26.60 -4.62 0.55
C ALA A 3 25.43 -4.13 1.42
N ASN A 4 24.86 -2.98 1.08
CA ASN A 4 23.73 -2.43 1.81
C ASN A 4 22.45 -3.19 1.44
N VAL A 5 21.63 -3.53 2.43
CA VAL A 5 20.40 -4.32 2.26
C VAL A 5 19.21 -3.48 2.66
N LEU A 6 18.30 -3.27 1.71
CA LEU A 6 17.10 -2.45 1.86
C LEU A 6 15.86 -3.32 2.02
N ARG A 7 14.92 -2.91 2.87
CA ARG A 7 13.60 -3.54 2.94
C ARG A 7 12.66 -2.84 1.97
N LEU A 8 12.37 -3.47 0.84
CA LEU A 8 11.64 -2.84 -0.27
C LEU A 8 10.23 -3.41 -0.44
N PHE A 9 9.36 -2.56 -0.95
CA PHE A 9 8.04 -2.90 -1.46
C PHE A 9 7.65 -1.92 -2.57
N ILE A 10 6.69 -2.30 -3.40
CA ILE A 10 6.11 -1.49 -4.46
C ILE A 10 4.71 -1.09 -4.02
N ALA A 11 4.37 0.19 -4.20
CA ALA A 11 3.09 0.74 -3.77
C ALA A 11 2.57 1.83 -4.70
N VAL A 12 1.26 2.01 -4.69
CA VAL A 12 0.59 3.15 -5.31
C VAL A 12 0.32 4.20 -4.23
N PRO A 13 0.81 5.45 -4.40
CA PRO A 13 0.48 6.53 -3.48
C PRO A 13 -1.00 6.89 -3.61
N ILE A 14 -1.64 7.26 -2.50
CA ILE A 14 -3.01 7.76 -2.53
C ILE A 14 -3.05 9.29 -2.62
N PRO A 15 -4.03 9.88 -3.33
CA PRO A 15 -4.17 11.34 -3.43
C PRO A 15 -4.42 12.02 -2.08
N GLN A 16 -4.05 13.30 -1.96
CA GLN A 16 -4.14 14.05 -0.71
C GLN A 16 -5.58 14.11 -0.14
N GLY A 17 -6.60 14.38 -0.96
CA GLY A 17 -8.00 14.39 -0.50
C GLY A 17 -8.47 13.04 0.05
N MET A 18 -7.91 11.94 -0.46
CA MET A 18 -8.17 10.60 0.09
C MET A 18 -7.48 10.42 1.45
N LYS A 19 -6.23 10.90 1.61
CA LYS A 19 -5.52 10.88 2.90
C LYS A 19 -6.29 11.64 3.98
N GLU A 20 -6.89 12.77 3.64
CA GLU A 20 -7.71 13.58 4.56
C GLU A 20 -8.99 12.84 4.97
N SER A 21 -9.69 12.23 4.03
CA SER A 21 -10.86 11.40 4.31
C SER A 21 -10.52 10.23 5.23
N LEU A 22 -9.40 9.55 4.99
CA LEU A 22 -8.91 8.45 5.82
C LEU A 22 -8.42 8.92 7.20
N LYS A 23 -7.89 10.14 7.31
CA LYS A 23 -7.51 10.74 8.60
C LYS A 23 -8.70 10.88 9.53
N VAL A 24 -9.87 11.28 9.01
CA VAL A 24 -11.12 11.37 9.78
C VAL A 24 -11.56 9.98 10.25
N LEU A 25 -11.55 8.99 9.37
CA LEU A 25 -11.84 7.59 9.73
C LEU A 25 -10.89 7.08 10.82
N GLN A 26 -9.58 7.30 10.65
CA GLN A 26 -8.57 6.90 11.61
C GLN A 26 -8.76 7.55 12.99
N ALA A 27 -9.17 8.83 13.04
CA ALA A 27 -9.49 9.51 14.29
C ALA A 27 -10.65 8.84 15.03
N SER A 28 -11.69 8.42 14.30
CA SER A 28 -12.84 7.69 14.89
C SER A 28 -12.44 6.35 15.52
N TRP A 29 -11.43 5.67 14.95
CA TRP A 29 -10.90 4.41 15.49
C TRP A 29 -9.95 4.63 16.66
N LYS A 30 -9.11 5.66 16.59
CA LYS A 30 -8.22 6.07 17.68
C LYS A 30 -8.97 6.28 18.99
N ALA A 31 -10.16 6.87 18.92
CA ALA A 31 -11.01 7.10 20.08
C ALA A 31 -11.53 5.80 20.74
N LYS A 32 -11.53 4.67 20.02
CA LYS A 32 -12.12 3.39 20.45
C LYS A 32 -11.09 2.29 20.71
N ALA A 33 -9.87 2.42 20.20
CA ALA A 33 -8.85 1.39 20.28
C ALA A 33 -7.57 1.91 20.95
N GLN A 34 -7.25 1.34 22.11
CA GLN A 34 -6.02 1.61 22.85
C GLN A 34 -4.90 0.67 22.41
N GLY A 35 -3.64 1.08 22.57
CA GLY A 35 -2.47 0.26 22.23
C GLY A 35 -2.16 0.09 20.74
N VAL A 36 -2.91 0.75 19.85
CA VAL A 36 -2.68 0.68 18.40
C VAL A 36 -1.61 1.68 17.97
N ARG A 37 -0.59 1.21 17.24
CA ARG A 37 0.37 2.08 16.55
C ARG A 37 -0.21 2.55 15.23
N TRP A 38 -0.65 3.80 15.18
CA TRP A 38 -1.28 4.39 14.01
C TRP A 38 -0.27 4.86 12.97
N VAL A 39 -0.51 4.52 11.70
CA VAL A 39 0.27 5.02 10.57
C VAL A 39 -0.03 6.52 10.38
N LYS A 40 0.99 7.30 10.04
CA LYS A 40 0.80 8.72 9.70
C LYS A 40 0.08 8.82 8.33
N PRO A 41 -0.83 9.78 8.11
CA PRO A 41 -1.56 9.90 6.85
C PRO A 41 -0.66 9.95 5.61
N GLU A 42 0.53 10.54 5.73
CA GLU A 42 1.49 10.69 4.63
C GLU A 42 2.04 9.34 4.17
N GLY A 43 2.12 8.37 5.10
CA GLY A 43 2.60 7.01 4.86
C GLY A 43 1.51 6.04 4.38
N LEU A 44 0.26 6.47 4.25
CA LEU A 44 -0.81 5.64 3.68
C LEU A 44 -0.57 5.43 2.18
N HIS A 45 -0.69 4.19 1.75
CA HIS A 45 -0.49 3.76 0.37
C HIS A 45 -1.20 2.43 0.12
N ILE A 46 -1.38 2.07 -1.15
CA ILE A 46 -1.84 0.74 -1.55
C ILE A 46 -0.59 -0.08 -1.86
N THR A 47 -0.25 -1.04 -1.00
CA THR A 47 0.88 -1.94 -1.26
C THR A 47 0.51 -2.91 -2.38
N LEU A 48 1.34 -2.99 -3.41
CA LEU A 48 1.21 -3.98 -4.47
C LEU A 48 2.01 -5.22 -4.13
N LYS A 49 3.32 -5.07 -3.90
CA LYS A 49 4.23 -6.22 -3.75
C LYS A 49 5.31 -5.95 -2.72
N PHE A 50 5.47 -6.87 -1.77
CA PHE A 50 6.63 -6.86 -0.86
C PHE A 50 7.81 -7.56 -1.55
N LEU A 51 8.95 -6.90 -1.61
CA LEU A 51 10.19 -7.45 -2.18
C LEU A 51 11.12 -8.00 -1.11
N GLY A 52 10.85 -7.70 0.16
CA GLY A 52 11.65 -8.16 1.29
C GLY A 52 13.00 -7.44 1.34
N ASN A 53 14.04 -8.18 1.71
CA ASN A 53 15.40 -7.67 1.81
C ASN A 53 16.11 -7.77 0.45
N VAL A 54 16.50 -6.62 -0.09
CA VAL A 54 17.08 -6.50 -1.43
C VAL A 54 18.41 -5.75 -1.33
N HIS A 55 19.45 -6.27 -1.97
CA HIS A 55 20.72 -5.55 -2.10
C HIS A 55 20.54 -4.25 -2.89
N GLU A 56 21.09 -3.16 -2.37
CA GLU A 56 20.94 -1.82 -2.95
C GLU A 56 21.36 -1.75 -4.43
N GLU A 57 22.35 -2.55 -4.84
CA GLU A 57 22.80 -2.68 -6.23
C GLU A 57 21.68 -3.11 -7.20
N LYS A 58 20.65 -3.82 -6.72
CA LYS A 58 19.49 -4.23 -7.54
C LYS A 58 18.45 -3.12 -7.73
N LEU A 59 18.59 -1.98 -7.06
CA LEU A 59 17.57 -0.93 -7.03
C LEU A 59 17.29 -0.35 -8.42
N GLU A 60 18.33 -0.07 -9.21
CA GLU A 60 18.15 0.46 -10.57
C GLU A 60 17.50 -0.57 -11.50
N GLY A 61 17.87 -1.85 -11.37
CA GLY A 61 17.22 -2.93 -12.12
C GLY A 61 15.73 -3.08 -11.79
N ILE A 62 15.35 -2.90 -10.52
CA ILE A 62 13.94 -2.90 -10.10
C ILE A 62 13.19 -1.71 -10.70
N LYS A 63 13.78 -0.51 -10.66
CA LYS A 63 13.16 0.69 -11.25
C LYS A 63 12.93 0.52 -12.75
N GLU A 64 13.89 -0.04 -13.47
CA GLU A 64 13.77 -0.26 -14.91
C GLU A 64 12.74 -1.35 -15.24
N ALA A 65 12.72 -2.45 -14.49
CA ALA A 65 11.69 -3.48 -14.64
C ALA A 65 10.28 -2.90 -14.40
N MET A 66 10.12 -2.03 -13.38
CA MET A 66 8.86 -1.34 -13.14
C MET A 66 8.46 -0.44 -14.31
N ARG A 67 9.37 0.37 -14.87
CA ARG A 67 9.06 1.22 -16.04
C ARG A 67 8.55 0.41 -17.22
N LYS A 68 9.19 -0.73 -17.50
CA LYS A 68 8.78 -1.64 -18.58
C LYS A 68 7.42 -2.29 -18.31
N ALA A 69 7.20 -2.80 -17.10
CA ALA A 69 5.91 -3.41 -16.72
C ALA A 69 4.75 -2.41 -16.81
N LEU A 70 5.01 -1.12 -16.53
CA LEU A 70 4.02 -0.06 -16.53
C LEU A 70 3.73 0.56 -17.91
N SER A 71 4.53 0.28 -18.94
CA SER A 71 4.42 0.99 -20.23
C SER A 71 3.07 0.80 -20.94
N GLY A 72 2.35 -0.28 -20.65
CA GLY A 72 1.02 -0.57 -21.19
C GLY A 72 -0.16 -0.13 -20.32
N PHE A 73 0.10 0.50 -19.17
CA PHE A 73 -0.96 0.87 -18.21
C PHE A 73 -1.37 2.33 -18.37
N ALA A 74 -2.61 2.55 -18.82
CA ALA A 74 -3.27 3.84 -18.71
C ALA A 74 -3.75 4.08 -17.26
N PRO A 75 -3.84 5.35 -16.81
CA PRO A 75 -4.47 5.68 -15.53
C PRO A 75 -5.87 5.08 -15.41
N PHE A 76 -6.23 4.63 -14.21
CA PHE A 76 -7.53 4.05 -13.92
C PHE A 76 -8.01 4.43 -12.52
N GLU A 77 -9.31 4.32 -12.32
CA GLU A 77 -9.95 4.65 -11.06
C GLU A 77 -10.18 3.40 -10.21
N VAL A 78 -9.98 3.56 -8.91
CA VAL A 78 -10.37 2.60 -7.87
C VAL A 78 -11.11 3.34 -6.77
N ARG A 79 -11.95 2.63 -6.02
CA ARG A 79 -12.70 3.20 -4.89
C ARG A 79 -12.22 2.60 -3.60
N VAL A 80 -12.06 3.41 -2.57
CA VAL A 80 -11.86 2.91 -1.21
C VAL A 80 -13.21 2.40 -0.71
N LYS A 81 -13.28 1.13 -0.28
CA LYS A 81 -14.52 0.52 0.21
C LYS A 81 -14.21 -0.59 1.22
N GLY A 82 -14.94 -0.55 2.34
CA GLY A 82 -14.87 -1.57 3.37
C GLY A 82 -13.65 -1.41 4.26
N THR A 83 -13.70 -2.06 5.41
CA THR A 83 -12.61 -2.07 6.39
C THR A 83 -12.48 -3.49 6.93
N GLY A 84 -11.31 -3.83 7.43
CA GLY A 84 -11.06 -5.16 7.95
C GLY A 84 -9.80 -5.22 8.79
N ALA A 85 -9.42 -6.45 9.14
CA ALA A 85 -8.24 -6.68 9.93
C ALA A 85 -7.52 -7.98 9.53
N PHE A 86 -6.21 -8.02 9.77
CA PHE A 86 -5.39 -9.23 9.67
C PHE A 86 -4.88 -9.66 11.04
N PRO A 87 -4.74 -10.97 11.33
CA PRO A 87 -5.26 -12.07 10.49
C PRO A 87 -6.78 -12.20 10.57
N SER A 88 -7.43 -11.67 11.61
CA SER A 88 -8.89 -11.64 11.76
C SER A 88 -9.34 -10.47 12.64
N THR A 89 -10.64 -10.20 12.67
CA THR A 89 -11.26 -9.18 13.53
C THR A 89 -11.33 -9.57 15.01
N LYS A 90 -11.21 -10.86 15.34
CA LYS A 90 -11.23 -11.34 16.74
C LYS A 90 -9.91 -11.04 17.47
N ASN A 91 -8.79 -11.10 16.76
CA ASN A 91 -7.46 -10.79 17.28
C ASN A 91 -6.63 -10.05 16.22
N PRO A 92 -6.91 -8.75 16.00
CA PRO A 92 -6.31 -7.98 14.91
C PRO A 92 -4.88 -7.54 15.25
N ARG A 93 -3.96 -7.76 14.30
CA ARG A 93 -2.60 -7.19 14.29
C ARG A 93 -2.47 -5.98 13.38
N VAL A 94 -3.30 -5.91 12.33
CA VAL A 94 -3.32 -4.81 11.36
C VAL A 94 -4.78 -4.48 11.06
N LEU A 95 -5.13 -3.19 11.12
CA LEU A 95 -6.39 -2.67 10.58
C LEU A 95 -6.12 -2.13 9.18
N TRP A 96 -7.02 -2.39 8.25
CA TRP A 96 -6.88 -1.94 6.87
C TRP A 96 -8.20 -1.43 6.30
N VAL A 97 -8.08 -0.64 5.23
CA VAL A 97 -9.20 -0.15 4.43
C VAL A 97 -9.13 -0.79 3.07
N GLY A 98 -10.26 -1.33 2.60
CA GLY A 98 -10.32 -2.09 1.35
C GLY A 98 -10.34 -1.18 0.13
N VAL A 99 -9.98 -1.77 -1.01
CA VAL A 99 -10.07 -1.13 -2.33
C VAL A 99 -10.98 -1.96 -3.21
N LYS A 100 -11.98 -1.32 -3.81
CA LYS A 100 -12.85 -1.86 -4.85
C LYS A 100 -12.33 -1.38 -6.21
N ASP A 101 -12.00 -2.35 -7.04
CA ASP A 101 -11.56 -2.14 -8.42
C ASP A 101 -12.54 -2.86 -9.35
N GLU A 102 -13.50 -2.11 -9.91
CA GLU A 102 -14.58 -2.68 -10.71
C GLU A 102 -14.09 -3.22 -12.06
N LYS A 103 -12.99 -2.69 -12.57
CA LYS A 103 -12.44 -3.03 -13.90
C LYS A 103 -11.27 -4.01 -13.82
N GLY A 104 -10.89 -4.47 -12.62
CA GLY A 104 -9.79 -5.41 -12.40
C GLY A 104 -8.41 -4.88 -12.79
N LYS A 105 -8.26 -3.56 -12.97
CA LYS A 105 -7.02 -2.92 -13.44
C LYS A 105 -5.92 -2.94 -12.39
N LEU A 106 -6.26 -2.83 -11.10
CA LEU A 106 -5.32 -2.95 -9.98
C LEU A 106 -4.78 -4.37 -9.86
N LYS A 107 -5.63 -5.38 -10.11
CA LYS A 107 -5.17 -6.78 -10.16
C LYS A 107 -4.26 -7.03 -11.37
N GLY A 108 -4.59 -6.45 -12.53
CA GLY A 108 -3.70 -6.47 -13.69
C GLY A 108 -2.34 -5.85 -13.41
N LEU A 109 -2.32 -4.70 -12.72
CA LEU A 109 -1.10 -4.01 -12.31
C LEU A 109 -0.23 -4.83 -11.36
N PHE A 110 -0.84 -5.58 -10.44
CA PHE A 110 -0.10 -6.47 -9.53
C PHE A 110 0.58 -7.65 -10.25
N ASN A 111 0.00 -8.10 -11.37
CA ASN A 111 0.46 -9.27 -12.13
C ASN A 111 1.42 -8.93 -13.28
N ALA A 112 1.61 -7.65 -13.59
CA ALA A 112 2.56 -7.18 -14.58
C ALA A 112 4.02 -7.37 -14.10
#